data_AF-A0A3C2CJL6-F1
#
_entry.id   AF-A0A3C2CJL6-F1
#
_cell.length_a   1.000
_cell.length_b   1.000
_cell.length_c   1.000
_cell.angle_alpha   90.00
_cell.angle_beta   90.00
_cell.angle_gamma   90.00
#
_symmetry.space_group_name_H-M   'P 1'
#
loop_
_entity.id
_entity.type
_entity.pdbx_description
1 polymer ?
#
loop_
_entity_poly.entity_id
_entity_poly.type
_entity_poly.pdbx_seq_one_letter_code
_entity_poly.pdbx_strand_id
1 'polypeptide(L)' 'LANDKELIVEGLMTIGVDKDLEATKNTFAGLAKLAKSMGLKEISMGMSNDFEIAIDYGATILRVGRSIFGERRKK' A
#
# COMPACT_ATOMS: atom_id res chain seq x y z
N LEU A 1 -7.24 -8.43 -20.06
CA LEU A 1 -7.81 -7.22 -19.40
C LEU A 1 -6.81 -6.07 -19.27
N ALA A 2 -5.68 -6.21 -18.57
CA ALA A 2 -4.62 -5.17 -18.57
C ALA A 2 -3.77 -5.23 -19.86
N ASN A 3 -3.35 -6.44 -20.24
CA ASN A 3 -2.58 -6.69 -21.47
C ASN A 3 -3.34 -6.23 -22.74
N ASP A 4 -4.66 -6.43 -22.77
CA ASP A 4 -5.52 -6.02 -23.91
C ASP A 4 -5.61 -4.50 -24.08
N LYS A 5 -5.13 -3.73 -23.09
CA LYS A 5 -5.12 -2.26 -23.09
C LYS A 5 -3.70 -1.68 -23.11
N GLU A 6 -2.68 -2.50 -23.38
CA GLU A 6 -1.27 -2.09 -23.38
C GLU A 6 -0.82 -1.45 -22.05
N LEU A 7 -1.46 -1.84 -20.94
CA LEU A 7 -1.11 -1.33 -19.62
C LEU A 7 0.00 -2.16 -18.99
N ILE A 8 1.03 -1.48 -18.49
CA ILE A 8 2.10 -2.09 -17.69
C ILE A 8 1.66 -2.11 -16.23
N VAL A 9 1.43 -3.31 -15.70
CA VAL A 9 1.13 -3.50 -14.28
C VAL A 9 2.46 -3.71 -13.54
N GLU A 10 2.92 -2.70 -12.80
CA GLU A 10 4.19 -2.79 -12.06
C GLU A 10 4.03 -3.41 -10.67
N GLY A 11 2.81 -3.35 -10.11
CA GLY A 11 2.57 -3.67 -8.71
C GLY A 11 1.12 -3.71 -8.29
N LEU A 12 0.94 -3.90 -6.99
CA LEU A 12 -0.37 -3.85 -6.34
C LEU A 12 -0.42 -2.73 -5.30
N MET A 13 -1.64 -2.30 -4.99
CA MET A 13 -1.88 -1.26 -4.01
C MET A 13 -2.98 -1.70 -3.03
N THR A 14 -2.78 -1.39 -1.75
CA THR A 14 -3.83 -1.52 -0.74
C THR A 14 -3.81 -0.37 0.27
N ILE A 15 -4.89 -0.24 1.03
CA ILE A 15 -5.07 0.70 2.13
C ILE A 15 -5.31 -0.11 3.40
N GLY A 16 -4.68 0.28 4.51
CA GLY A 16 -4.92 -0.32 5.83
C GLY A 16 -6.37 -0.15 6.30
N VAL A 17 -6.74 -0.91 7.32
CA VAL A 17 -8.09 -0.85 7.89
C VAL A 17 -8.11 0.22 8.98
N ASP A 18 -9.05 1.16 8.88
CA ASP A 18 -9.13 2.28 9.82
C ASP A 18 -9.32 1.76 11.26
N LYS A 19 -8.42 2.19 12.15
CA LYS A 19 -8.41 1.84 13.59
C LYS A 19 -8.33 0.34 13.91
N ASP A 20 -7.92 -0.49 12.96
CA ASP A 20 -7.68 -1.92 13.18
C ASP A 20 -6.28 -2.32 12.71
N LEU A 21 -5.38 -2.43 13.69
CA LEU A 21 -3.97 -2.75 13.45
C LEU A 21 -3.79 -4.19 12.95
N GLU A 22 -4.48 -5.16 13.55
CA GLU A 22 -4.33 -6.57 13.17
C GLU A 22 -4.93 -6.83 11.78
N ALA A 23 -6.08 -6.23 11.47
CA ALA A 23 -6.62 -6.28 10.12
C ALA A 23 -5.68 -5.61 9.11
N THR A 24 -5.07 -4.47 9.45
CA THR A 24 -4.08 -3.79 8.60
C THR A 24 -2.87 -4.69 8.29
N LYS A 25 -2.29 -5.32 9.32
CA LYS A 25 -1.18 -6.28 9.15
C LYS A 25 -1.58 -7.44 8.24
N ASN A 26 -2.77 -8.02 8.44
CA ASN A 26 -3.28 -9.09 7.60
C ASN A 26 -3.49 -8.64 6.15
N THR A 27 -3.97 -7.42 5.93
CA THR A 27 -4.09 -6.83 4.59
C THR A 27 -2.73 -6.65 3.92
N PHE A 28 -1.72 -6.15 4.63
CA PHE A 28 -0.37 -5.95 4.09
C PHE A 28 0.33 -7.28 3.77
N ALA A 29 0.25 -8.26 4.69
CA ALA A 29 0.76 -9.61 4.46
C ALA A 29 0.11 -10.26 3.24
N GLY A 30 -1.21 -10.11 3.10
CA GLY A 30 -1.98 -10.62 1.96
C GLY A 30 -1.55 -9.99 0.64
N LEU A 31 -1.38 -8.65 0.61
CA LEU A 31 -0.93 -7.94 -0.58
C LEU A 31 0.47 -8.39 -1.01
N ALA A 32 1.41 -8.49 -0.06
CA ALA A 32 2.78 -8.91 -0.35
C ALA A 32 2.83 -10.34 -0.91
N LYS A 33 2.05 -11.26 -0.32
CA LYS A 33 1.92 -12.63 -0.82
C LYS A 33 1.33 -12.67 -2.23
N LEU A 34 0.30 -11.86 -2.49
CA LEU A 34 -0.34 -11.79 -3.80
C LEU A 34 0.60 -11.20 -4.87
N ALA A 35 1.26 -10.08 -4.58
CA ALA A 35 2.23 -9.45 -5.48
C ALA A 35 3.35 -10.43 -5.86
N LYS A 36 3.91 -11.12 -4.86
CA LYS A 36 4.92 -12.18 -5.07
C LYS A 36 4.38 -13.31 -5.96
N SER A 37 3.15 -13.77 -5.73
CA SER A 37 2.55 -14.84 -6.54
C SER A 37 2.32 -14.45 -8.00
N MET A 38 2.19 -13.15 -8.27
CA MET A 38 2.02 -12.59 -9.62
C MET A 38 3.34 -12.14 -10.26
N GLY A 39 4.47 -12.27 -9.55
CA GLY A 39 5.78 -11.79 -10.04
C GLY A 39 5.89 -10.27 -10.15
N LEU A 40 5.03 -9.52 -9.46
CA LEU A 40 5.03 -8.06 -9.45
C LEU A 40 6.04 -7.53 -8.44
N LYS A 41 6.71 -6.43 -8.80
CA LYS A 41 7.81 -5.86 -8.00
C LYS A 41 7.31 -4.82 -7.01
N GLU A 42 6.35 -4.00 -7.41
CA GLU A 42 5.91 -2.87 -6.62
C GLU A 42 4.79 -3.25 -5.64
N ILE A 43 4.95 -2.82 -4.39
CA ILE A 43 3.96 -3.00 -3.31
C ILE A 43 3.68 -1.62 -2.72
N SER A 44 2.57 -1.01 -3.15
CA SER A 44 2.15 0.30 -2.69
C SER A 44 1.20 0.16 -1.50
N MET A 45 1.71 0.33 -0.28
CA MET A 45 0.93 0.29 0.95
C MET A 45 1.59 1.15 2.03
N GLY A 46 0.85 1.51 3.06
CA GLY A 46 1.32 2.46 4.07
C GLY A 46 1.02 3.91 3.73
N MET A 47 0.39 4.57 4.69
CA MET A 47 0.02 5.97 4.74
C MET A 47 0.57 6.58 6.03
N SER A 48 0.21 7.84 6.28
CA SER A 48 0.72 8.64 7.41
C SER A 48 0.68 7.97 8.79
N ASN A 49 -0.23 7.01 9.02
CA ASN A 49 -0.44 6.37 10.33
C ASN A 49 0.08 4.93 10.42
N ASP A 50 0.47 4.31 9.32
CA ASP A 50 0.77 2.87 9.24
C ASP A 50 1.96 2.57 8.31
N PHE A 51 2.72 3.59 7.90
CA PHE A 51 3.87 3.42 7.00
C PHE A 51 5.00 2.59 7.61
N GLU A 52 5.23 2.65 8.93
CA GLU A 52 6.26 1.85 9.60
C GLU A 52 5.96 0.36 9.48
N ILE A 53 4.71 -0.03 9.75
CA ILE A 53 4.25 -1.41 9.57
C ILE A 53 4.33 -1.81 8.10
N ALA A 54 3.97 -0.92 7.17
CA ALA A 54 4.08 -1.20 5.75
C ALA A 54 5.52 -1.53 5.32
N ILE A 55 6.54 -0.86 5.91
CA ILE A 55 7.96 -1.19 5.67
C ILE A 55 8.27 -2.62 6.11
N ASP A 56 7.80 -3.04 7.29
CA ASP A 56 8.02 -4.40 7.81
C ASP A 56 7.43 -5.49 6.89
N TYR A 57 6.37 -5.16 6.15
CA TYR A 57 5.73 -6.06 5.17
C TYR A 57 6.25 -5.88 3.73
N GLY A 58 7.31 -5.09 3.52
CA GLY A 58 8.00 -4.98 2.24
C GLY A 58 7.39 -3.96 1.26
N ALA A 59 6.76 -2.90 1.76
CA ALA A 59 6.31 -1.81 0.91
C ALA A 59 7.48 -1.17 0.13
N THR A 60 7.29 -0.98 -1.17
CA THR A 60 8.24 -0.26 -2.04
C THR A 60 7.81 1.19 -2.28
N ILE A 61 6.53 1.48 -2.09
CA ILE A 61 5.93 2.81 -2.26
C ILE A 61 5.08 3.15 -1.03
N LEU A 62 5.50 4.17 -0.28
CA LEU A 62 4.74 4.75 0.85
C LEU A 62 3.98 6.01 0.40
N ARG A 63 2.81 6.26 0.98
CA ARG A 63 1.95 7.42 0.64
C ARG A 63 1.75 8.32 1.86
N VAL A 64 2.78 9.08 2.21
CA VAL A 64 2.80 9.94 3.41
C VAL A 64 2.36 11.36 3.04
N GLY A 65 1.25 11.81 3.64
CA GLY A 65 0.67 13.14 3.36
C GLY A 65 0.68 14.00 4.61
N ARG A 66 -0.18 13.66 5.57
CA ARG A 66 -0.40 14.45 6.79
C ARG A 66 0.86 14.61 7.62
N SER A 67 1.70 13.58 7.71
CA SER A 67 2.97 13.65 8.46
C SER A 67 3.99 14.59 7.83
N ILE A 68 3.86 14.93 6.53
CA ILE A 68 4.76 15.86 5.82
C ILE A 68 4.12 17.27 5.75
N PHE A 69 2.87 17.36 5.33
CA PHE A 69 2.21 18.62 5.00
C PHE A 69 1.29 19.16 6.10
N GLY A 70 1.07 18.40 7.18
CA GLY A 70 0.10 18.72 8.23
C GLY A 70 -1.34 18.41 7.85
N GLU A 71 -2.28 18.88 8.68
CA GLU A 71 -3.71 18.64 8.51
C GLU A 71 -4.28 19.29 7.23
N ARG A 72 -5.25 18.61 6.63
CA ARG A 72 -5.93 19.14 5.44
C ARG A 72 -6.78 20.35 5.84
N ARG A 73 -6.53 21.51 5.23
CA ARG A 73 -7.39 22.69 5.41
C ARG A 73 -8.83 22.34 5.01
N LYS A 74 -9.79 22.64 5.89
CA LYS A 74 -11.21 22.57 5.54
C LYS A 74 -11.48 23.62 4.45
N LYS A 75 -12.18 23.20 3.39
CA LYS A 75 -12.73 24.12 2.39
C LYS A 75 -13.94 24.83 2.95
#